data_AF-A0A6I5E7J6-F1
#
_entry.id   AF-A0A6I5E7J6-F1
#
_cell.length_a   1.000
_cell.length_b   1.000
_cell.length_c   1.000
_cell.angle_alpha   90.00
_cell.angle_beta   90.00
_cell.angle_gamma   90.00
#
_symmetry.space_group_name_H-M   'P 1'
#
loop_
_entity.id
_entity.type
_entity.pdbx_description
1 polymer ?
#
loop_
_entity_poly.entity_id
_entity_poly.type
_entity_poly.pdbx_seq_one_letter_code
_entity_poly.pdbx_strand_id
1 'polypeptide(L)'
;MDVSVWVRSDAECSPGRGYYYHPSRHSAGQPIVAGWAYSWLVGLELKTNSWTAPVDARRLVPGENPNTVAARQIRGLLQQSPELCLQAPLFVFDDGYDSVRPALELTAVPAQILVRVRSDRSFYADPPPRRRTAAGRPRRHGAKFACPDPTTWPAPGRRPHVHGRAVRSSDRADVAPPARQDPAARRPRQPRPRPIIPGTLVRLTVDRLPGRNRAPKTLWLWWTEPPGHTPDPDLLWRAYTRRFDVEHTFRFARQTLNWTLPRPRTPEQADRWTWLVIAAYTQLRLARTLVADHRLPWEKPLPPARLTPGRVRRRFRHVQAVVGTPANPPQPCGRSAGRPPARARTPPPRSQNSRKTRDSPPAGIKAKLRHSRRRDARSWLAERNKSRPRGGCRVEAFSLQRSMEPP
;
A
#
# COMPACT_ATOMS: atom_id res chain seq x y z
N MET A 1 -3.04 -0.62 1.66
CA MET A 1 -1.77 -1.38 1.80
C MET A 1 -0.61 -0.43 1.57
N ASP A 2 0.45 -0.53 2.37
CA ASP A 2 1.70 0.19 2.10
C ASP A 2 2.92 -0.49 2.76
N VAL A 3 4.11 -0.15 2.29
CA VAL A 3 5.38 -0.72 2.77
C VAL A 3 6.22 0.34 3.45
N SER A 4 6.66 0.05 4.67
CA SER A 4 7.50 0.94 5.47
C SER A 4 8.78 0.23 5.90
N VAL A 5 9.93 0.91 5.78
CA VAL A 5 11.26 0.33 6.02
C VAL A 5 11.79 0.72 7.40
N TRP A 6 12.17 -0.28 8.19
CA TRP A 6 13.00 -0.13 9.38
C TRP A 6 14.47 -0.16 8.98
N VAL A 7 15.08 1.03 8.93
CA VAL A 7 16.47 1.19 8.48
C VAL A 7 17.45 0.62 9.50
N ARG A 8 18.39 -0.22 9.03
CA ARG A 8 19.39 -0.93 9.84
C ARG A 8 20.72 -1.03 9.07
N SER A 9 21.22 0.09 8.58
CA SER A 9 22.39 0.12 7.69
C SER A 9 23.65 -0.44 8.35
N ASP A 10 23.91 -0.05 9.60
CA ASP A 10 25.13 -0.44 10.34
C ASP A 10 24.99 -1.77 11.11
N ALA A 11 23.82 -2.42 11.02
CA ALA A 11 23.54 -3.64 11.76
C ALA A 11 24.04 -4.89 11.02
N GLU A 12 25.35 -4.95 10.75
CA GLU A 12 25.95 -5.97 9.89
C GLU A 12 25.72 -7.41 10.34
N CYS A 13 25.51 -7.62 11.64
CA CYS A 13 25.23 -8.92 12.23
C CYS A 13 23.73 -9.28 12.27
N SER A 14 22.84 -8.42 11.76
CA SER A 14 21.39 -8.64 11.73
C SER A 14 20.95 -9.32 10.42
N PRO A 15 20.47 -10.57 10.47
CA PRO A 15 20.12 -11.33 9.27
C PRO A 15 18.85 -10.79 8.59
N GLY A 16 18.62 -11.23 7.34
CA GLY A 16 17.40 -10.95 6.58
C GLY A 16 17.23 -9.49 6.16
N ARG A 17 18.29 -8.68 6.17
CA ARG A 17 18.26 -7.30 5.69
C ARG A 17 18.28 -7.25 4.17
N GLY A 18 17.40 -6.42 3.60
CA GLY A 18 17.34 -6.11 2.17
C GLY A 18 17.70 -4.67 1.87
N TYR A 19 17.91 -4.36 0.59
CA TYR A 19 18.09 -3.00 0.10
C TYR A 19 16.78 -2.40 -0.39
N TYR A 20 16.42 -1.23 0.15
CA TYR A 20 15.19 -0.53 -0.17
C TYR A 20 15.47 0.91 -0.55
N TYR A 21 14.62 1.50 -1.39
CA TYR A 21 14.73 2.90 -1.77
C TYR A 21 14.56 3.82 -0.55
N HIS A 22 15.37 4.87 -0.46
CA HIS A 22 15.23 5.92 0.53
C HIS A 22 15.43 7.30 -0.10
N PRO A 23 14.51 8.26 0.10
CA PRO A 23 14.55 9.53 -0.63
C PRO A 23 15.66 10.48 -0.20
N SER A 24 16.21 10.31 1.01
CA SER A 24 17.22 11.21 1.59
C SER A 24 18.51 10.55 2.05
N ARG A 25 18.60 9.21 2.01
CA ARG A 25 19.80 8.47 2.43
C ARG A 25 20.36 7.75 1.23
N HIS A 26 21.68 7.81 1.11
CA HIS A 26 22.40 7.21 0.01
C HIS A 26 23.38 6.18 0.57
N SER A 27 23.48 5.05 -0.12
CA SER A 27 24.52 4.05 0.11
C SER A 27 25.18 3.79 -1.23
N ALA A 28 26.51 3.93 -1.27
CA ALA A 28 27.31 3.84 -2.51
C ALA A 28 26.75 4.72 -3.66
N GLY A 29 26.37 5.96 -3.36
CA GLY A 29 25.82 6.91 -4.33
C GLY A 29 24.40 6.61 -4.84
N GLN A 30 23.79 5.48 -4.46
CA GLN A 30 22.42 5.12 -4.81
C GLN A 30 21.46 5.52 -3.68
N PRO A 31 20.23 5.96 -3.96
CA PRO A 31 19.22 6.31 -2.94
C PRO A 31 18.61 5.05 -2.32
N ILE A 32 19.44 4.24 -1.67
CA ILE A 32 19.08 2.97 -1.06
C ILE A 32 19.60 2.88 0.39
N VAL A 33 18.89 2.12 1.21
CA VAL A 33 19.26 1.80 2.59
C VAL A 33 19.09 0.31 2.84
N ALA A 34 19.97 -0.25 3.67
CA ALA A 34 19.79 -1.60 4.21
C ALA A 34 18.88 -1.57 5.44
N GLY A 35 17.97 -2.53 5.53
CA GLY A 35 17.00 -2.61 6.62
C GLY A 35 16.07 -3.81 6.50
N TRP A 36 14.96 -3.77 7.25
CA TRP A 36 13.84 -4.70 7.10
C TRP A 36 12.63 -3.91 6.58
N ALA A 37 11.96 -4.39 5.54
CA ALA A 37 10.72 -3.79 5.08
C ALA A 37 9.51 -4.51 5.68
N TYR A 38 8.47 -3.76 6.00
CA TYR A 38 7.21 -4.28 6.54
C TYR A 38 6.05 -3.84 5.64
N SER A 39 5.23 -4.78 5.21
CA SER A 39 3.94 -4.55 4.55
C SER A 39 2.85 -4.40 5.61
N TRP A 40 2.20 -3.25 5.64
CA TRP A 40 1.14 -2.91 6.58
C TRP A 40 -0.22 -2.90 5.88
N LEU A 41 -1.17 -3.62 6.48
CA LEU A 41 -2.60 -3.55 6.19
C LEU A 41 -3.25 -2.65 7.23
N VAL A 42 -3.82 -1.55 6.75
CA VAL A 42 -4.33 -0.47 7.60
C VAL A 42 -5.73 -0.10 7.14
N GLY A 43 -6.69 -0.21 8.04
CA GLY A 43 -8.05 0.29 7.87
C GLY A 43 -8.07 1.82 7.88
N LEU A 44 -8.84 2.39 6.96
CA LEU A 44 -8.97 3.83 6.78
C LEU A 44 -10.38 4.27 7.16
N GLU A 45 -10.50 5.47 7.73
CA GLU A 45 -11.80 6.10 7.97
C GLU A 45 -12.05 7.13 6.87
N LEU A 46 -13.26 7.13 6.27
CA LEU A 46 -13.61 8.11 5.22
C LEU A 46 -13.85 9.53 5.78
N LYS A 47 -14.01 9.65 7.10
CA LYS A 47 -14.17 10.92 7.81
C LYS A 47 -12.81 11.63 7.93
N THR A 48 -12.84 12.97 7.97
CA THR A 48 -11.61 13.76 8.18
C THR A 48 -11.13 13.64 9.63
N ASN A 49 -10.12 12.80 9.86
CA ASN A 49 -9.46 12.69 11.15
C ASN A 49 -7.98 12.30 10.98
N SER A 50 -7.29 12.09 12.10
CA SER A 50 -5.87 11.71 12.17
C SER A 50 -5.67 10.25 12.59
N TRP A 51 -6.71 9.43 12.45
CA TRP A 51 -6.71 8.04 12.91
C TRP A 51 -6.76 7.09 11.71
N THR A 52 -6.00 6.02 11.82
CA THR A 52 -6.18 4.83 11.00
C THR A 52 -6.37 3.63 11.92
N ALA A 53 -6.51 2.43 11.38
CA ALA A 53 -6.57 1.20 12.17
C ALA A 53 -5.58 0.18 11.59
N PRO A 54 -4.31 0.13 12.06
CA PRO A 54 -3.41 -0.95 11.66
C PRO A 54 -4.01 -2.31 12.06
N VAL A 55 -4.20 -3.18 11.07
CA VAL A 55 -4.83 -4.49 11.23
C VAL A 55 -3.79 -5.61 11.21
N ASP A 56 -2.84 -5.51 10.30
CA ASP A 56 -1.77 -6.50 10.15
C ASP A 56 -0.47 -5.84 9.68
N ALA A 57 0.66 -6.38 10.13
CA ALA A 57 1.97 -6.03 9.63
C ALA A 57 2.83 -7.28 9.48
N ARG A 58 3.39 -7.46 8.28
CA ARG A 58 4.32 -8.55 7.98
C ARG A 58 5.61 -8.02 7.41
N ARG A 59 6.72 -8.53 7.92
CA ARG A 59 8.04 -8.33 7.32
C ARG A 59 8.13 -8.97 5.94
N LEU A 60 8.61 -8.19 4.97
CA LEU A 60 8.93 -8.63 3.62
C LEU A 60 10.32 -9.24 3.62
N VAL A 61 10.40 -10.54 3.36
CA VAL A 61 11.68 -11.23 3.16
C VAL A 61 12.28 -10.74 1.84
N PRO A 62 13.59 -10.41 1.78
CA PRO A 62 14.21 -10.00 0.53
C PRO A 62 13.98 -11.03 -0.59
N GLY A 63 13.46 -10.57 -1.73
CA GLY A 63 13.10 -11.44 -2.86
C GLY A 63 11.59 -11.74 -2.95
N GLU A 64 10.83 -11.57 -1.86
CA GLU A 64 9.37 -11.69 -1.94
C GLU A 64 8.74 -10.59 -2.81
N ASN A 65 7.68 -10.96 -3.52
CA ASN A 65 6.85 -10.01 -4.26
C ASN A 65 5.87 -9.31 -3.30
N PRO A 66 5.92 -7.97 -3.15
CA PRO A 66 5.01 -7.24 -2.26
C PRO A 66 3.53 -7.43 -2.60
N ASN A 67 3.18 -7.65 -3.86
CA ASN A 67 1.80 -7.92 -4.29
C ASN A 67 1.31 -9.24 -3.72
N THR A 68 2.14 -10.28 -3.76
CA THR A 68 1.81 -11.61 -3.23
C THR A 68 1.68 -11.59 -1.72
N VAL A 69 2.57 -10.86 -1.04
CA VAL A 69 2.47 -10.69 0.41
C VAL A 69 1.18 -9.96 0.77
N ALA A 70 0.84 -8.89 0.06
CA ALA A 70 -0.37 -8.13 0.31
C ALA A 70 -1.65 -8.95 0.07
N ALA A 71 -1.71 -9.71 -1.03
CA ALA A 71 -2.85 -10.61 -1.29
C ALA A 71 -3.01 -11.65 -0.18
N ARG A 72 -1.93 -12.24 0.32
CA ARG A 72 -1.99 -13.18 1.43
C ARG A 72 -2.46 -12.53 2.73
N GLN A 73 -2.06 -11.28 3.03
CA GLN A 73 -2.58 -10.54 4.20
C GLN A 73 -4.09 -10.29 4.06
N ILE A 74 -4.56 -9.92 2.88
CA ILE A 74 -5.98 -9.69 2.59
C ILE A 74 -6.79 -10.98 2.73
N ARG A 75 -6.32 -12.10 2.16
CA ARG A 75 -6.96 -13.41 2.32
C ARG A 75 -7.08 -13.81 3.80
N GLY A 76 -6.00 -13.65 4.56
CA GLY A 76 -5.98 -13.94 5.99
C GLY A 76 -6.97 -13.09 6.78
N LEU A 77 -7.06 -11.79 6.49
CA LEU A 77 -8.05 -10.90 7.11
C LEU A 77 -9.48 -11.36 6.80
N LEU A 78 -9.79 -11.63 5.53
CA LEU A 78 -11.17 -11.99 5.13
C LEU A 78 -11.59 -13.36 5.63
N GLN A 79 -10.65 -14.30 5.80
CA GLN A 79 -10.89 -15.58 6.47
C GLN A 79 -11.23 -15.42 7.95
N GLN A 80 -10.60 -14.44 8.62
CA GLN A 80 -10.82 -14.17 10.05
C GLN A 80 -11.99 -13.20 10.31
N SER A 81 -12.59 -12.62 9.27
CA SER A 81 -13.65 -11.63 9.39
C SER A 81 -14.77 -11.88 8.37
N PRO A 82 -15.67 -12.84 8.64
CA PRO A 82 -16.79 -13.17 7.75
C PRO A 82 -17.69 -11.98 7.44
N GLU A 83 -17.97 -11.12 8.42
CA GLU A 83 -18.78 -9.91 8.24
C GLU A 83 -18.16 -8.95 7.21
N LEU A 84 -16.83 -8.78 7.26
CA LEU A 84 -16.11 -7.96 6.30
C LEU A 84 -16.15 -8.62 4.92
N CYS A 85 -15.98 -9.95 4.85
CA CYS A 85 -16.05 -10.72 3.62
C CYS A 85 -17.38 -10.51 2.87
N LEU A 86 -18.51 -10.47 3.60
CA LEU A 86 -19.85 -10.22 3.02
C LEU A 86 -19.99 -8.84 2.38
N GLN A 87 -19.18 -7.85 2.79
CA GLN A 87 -19.26 -6.47 2.32
C GLN A 87 -18.34 -6.17 1.12
N ALA A 88 -17.58 -7.16 0.63
CA ALA A 88 -16.63 -7.02 -0.47
C ALA A 88 -15.74 -5.75 -0.35
N PRO A 89 -14.88 -5.64 0.68
CA PRO A 89 -14.25 -4.38 1.05
C PRO A 89 -13.26 -3.89 0.00
N LEU A 90 -13.06 -2.57 0.01
CA LEU A 90 -12.14 -1.88 -0.89
C LEU A 90 -10.72 -1.81 -0.32
N PHE A 91 -9.78 -2.49 -1.00
CA PHE A 91 -8.35 -2.42 -0.72
C PHE A 91 -7.65 -1.45 -1.67
N VAL A 92 -6.97 -0.46 -1.08
CA VAL A 92 -6.33 0.62 -1.82
C VAL A 92 -4.81 0.46 -1.84
N PHE A 93 -4.21 0.61 -3.04
CA PHE A 93 -2.80 0.46 -3.33
C PHE A 93 -2.25 1.68 -4.09
N ASP A 94 -0.96 1.96 -3.92
CA ASP A 94 -0.26 3.01 -4.67
C ASP A 94 0.40 2.48 -5.95
N ASP A 95 0.99 3.38 -6.74
CA ASP A 95 1.64 3.09 -8.03
C ASP A 95 2.89 2.18 -7.95
N GLY A 96 3.36 1.87 -6.74
CA GLY A 96 4.38 0.87 -6.48
C GLY A 96 3.88 -0.58 -6.57
N TYR A 97 2.56 -0.79 -6.54
CA TYR A 97 1.93 -2.09 -6.71
C TYR A 97 1.54 -2.31 -8.18
N ASP A 98 1.46 -3.59 -8.56
CA ASP A 98 1.00 -4.00 -9.87
C ASP A 98 -0.54 -4.05 -9.86
N SER A 99 -1.22 -3.62 -10.92
CA SER A 99 -2.68 -3.65 -10.98
C SER A 99 -3.23 -5.08 -11.12
N VAL A 100 -2.56 -5.91 -11.93
CA VAL A 100 -3.05 -7.23 -12.31
C VAL A 100 -2.75 -8.26 -11.22
N ARG A 101 -1.57 -8.19 -10.61
CA ARG A 101 -1.07 -9.24 -9.72
C ARG A 101 -1.93 -9.42 -8.46
N PRO A 102 -2.24 -8.38 -7.65
CA PRO A 102 -3.14 -8.52 -6.51
C PRO A 102 -4.53 -8.97 -6.94
N ALA A 103 -5.06 -8.45 -8.05
CA ALA A 103 -6.39 -8.82 -8.55
C ALA A 103 -6.47 -10.30 -8.94
N LEU A 104 -5.47 -10.81 -9.66
CA LEU A 104 -5.38 -12.24 -9.98
C LEU A 104 -5.24 -13.11 -8.72
N GLU A 105 -4.44 -12.66 -7.76
CA GLU A 105 -4.27 -13.35 -6.49
C GLU A 105 -5.49 -13.20 -5.56
N LEU A 106 -6.49 -12.39 -5.90
CA LEU A 106 -7.68 -12.19 -5.08
C LEU A 106 -8.98 -12.53 -5.83
N THR A 107 -8.91 -13.09 -7.04
CA THR A 107 -10.09 -13.46 -7.85
C THR A 107 -11.09 -14.36 -7.14
N ALA A 108 -10.63 -15.21 -6.23
CA ALA A 108 -11.48 -16.15 -5.48
C ALA A 108 -12.05 -15.58 -4.17
N VAL A 109 -11.91 -14.28 -3.94
CA VAL A 109 -12.28 -13.64 -2.68
C VAL A 109 -13.11 -12.38 -2.96
N PRO A 110 -14.19 -12.11 -2.20
CA PRO A 110 -14.97 -10.90 -2.36
C PRO A 110 -14.16 -9.70 -1.87
N ALA A 111 -13.37 -9.12 -2.76
CA ALA A 111 -12.51 -7.97 -2.47
C ALA A 111 -12.50 -7.02 -3.68
N GLN A 112 -12.78 -5.75 -3.43
CA GLN A 112 -12.58 -4.70 -4.41
C GLN A 112 -11.14 -4.20 -4.32
N ILE A 113 -10.49 -4.01 -5.47
CA ILE A 113 -9.09 -3.60 -5.55
C ILE A 113 -9.01 -2.27 -6.27
N LEU A 114 -8.36 -1.29 -5.65
CA LEU A 114 -8.11 0.03 -6.23
C LEU A 114 -6.60 0.30 -6.23
N VAL A 115 -6.03 0.48 -7.41
CA VAL A 115 -4.59 0.73 -7.58
C VAL A 115 -4.39 2.05 -8.32
N ARG A 116 -3.52 2.93 -7.82
CA ARG A 116 -3.08 4.07 -8.63
C ARG A 116 -2.22 3.57 -9.79
N VAL A 117 -2.54 4.07 -10.96
CA VAL A 117 -1.80 3.76 -12.17
C VAL A 117 -0.94 4.96 -12.57
N ARG A 118 0.25 4.66 -13.09
CA ARG A 118 1.11 5.67 -13.71
C ARG A 118 0.48 6.21 -14.99
N SER A 119 0.63 7.50 -15.23
CA SER A 119 0.07 8.19 -16.41
C SER A 119 0.67 7.76 -17.75
N ASP A 120 1.73 6.93 -17.76
CA ASP A 120 2.36 6.39 -18.97
C ASP A 120 1.90 4.97 -19.33
N ARG A 121 0.94 4.40 -18.57
CA ARG A 121 0.40 3.07 -18.86
C ARG A 121 -0.60 3.10 -20.01
N SER A 122 -0.73 1.96 -20.67
CA SER A 122 -1.75 1.70 -21.68
C SER A 122 -2.52 0.45 -21.32
N PHE A 123 -3.77 0.42 -21.74
CA PHE A 123 -4.69 -0.66 -21.50
C PHE A 123 -5.53 -0.93 -22.75
N TYR A 124 -6.39 -1.94 -22.69
CA TYR A 124 -7.22 -2.35 -23.81
C TYR A 124 -8.65 -2.59 -23.38
N ALA A 125 -9.59 -2.18 -24.20
CA ALA A 125 -10.98 -2.53 -23.99
C ALA A 125 -11.27 -4.00 -24.30
N ASP A 126 -12.51 -4.40 -24.03
CA ASP A 126 -13.06 -5.64 -24.55
C ASP A 126 -12.99 -5.71 -26.08
N PRO A 127 -12.56 -6.86 -26.65
CA PRO A 127 -12.63 -7.08 -28.07
C PRO A 127 -14.09 -7.00 -28.55
N PRO A 128 -14.35 -6.46 -29.75
CA PRO A 128 -15.70 -6.44 -30.30
C PRO A 128 -16.25 -7.87 -30.44
N PRO A 129 -17.59 -8.06 -30.37
CA PRO A 129 -18.21 -9.35 -30.61
C PRO A 129 -17.72 -9.95 -31.93
N ARG A 130 -17.40 -11.24 -31.91
CA ARG A 130 -16.92 -11.94 -33.09
C ARG A 130 -18.08 -12.09 -34.08
N ARG A 131 -17.88 -11.71 -35.34
CA ARG A 131 -18.80 -12.08 -36.43
C ARG A 131 -18.71 -13.59 -36.67
N ARG A 132 -19.85 -14.28 -36.77
CA ARG A 132 -19.94 -15.75 -36.91
C ARG A 132 -19.07 -16.33 -38.04
N THR A 133 -18.81 -15.55 -39.08
CA THR A 133 -18.08 -15.97 -40.29
C THR A 133 -16.57 -15.66 -40.28
N ALA A 134 -16.05 -14.97 -39.26
CA ALA A 134 -14.64 -14.61 -39.26
C ALA A 134 -13.76 -15.83 -38.96
N ALA A 135 -12.86 -16.20 -39.88
CA ALA A 135 -11.83 -17.22 -39.66
C ALA A 135 -10.70 -16.69 -38.72
N GLY A 136 -10.02 -17.60 -38.02
CA GLY A 136 -8.82 -17.28 -37.21
C GLY A 136 -9.03 -17.19 -35.69
N ARG A 137 -7.96 -16.85 -34.96
CA ARG A 137 -7.98 -16.77 -33.49
C ARG A 137 -8.82 -15.57 -33.02
N PRO A 138 -9.70 -15.72 -31.99
CA PRO A 138 -10.45 -14.59 -31.45
C PRO A 138 -9.52 -13.46 -31.01
N ARG A 139 -9.90 -12.21 -31.31
CA ARG A 139 -9.21 -11.04 -30.75
C ARG A 139 -9.30 -11.08 -29.24
N ARG A 140 -8.16 -10.94 -28.55
CA ARG A 140 -8.09 -10.92 -27.08
C ARG A 140 -8.30 -9.52 -26.50
N HIS A 141 -8.01 -8.49 -27.29
CA HIS A 141 -8.02 -7.08 -26.90
C HIS A 141 -8.80 -6.27 -27.94
N GLY A 142 -9.56 -5.29 -27.46
CA GLY A 142 -10.24 -4.29 -28.26
C GLY A 142 -9.39 -3.05 -28.47
N ALA A 143 -10.05 -1.90 -28.59
CA ALA A 143 -9.40 -0.60 -28.77
C ALA A 143 -8.41 -0.31 -27.63
N LYS A 144 -7.26 0.25 -27.98
CA LYS A 144 -6.23 0.69 -27.05
C LYS A 144 -6.70 1.95 -26.33
N PHE A 145 -6.41 2.03 -25.04
CA PHE A 145 -6.56 3.21 -24.20
C PHE A 145 -5.18 3.57 -23.62
N ALA A 146 -4.63 4.71 -24.01
CA ALA A 146 -3.34 5.18 -23.50
C ALA A 146 -3.58 6.37 -22.55
N CYS A 147 -3.21 6.21 -21.28
CA CYS A 147 -3.28 7.29 -20.29
C CYS A 147 -2.59 8.60 -20.71
N PRO A 148 -1.49 8.61 -21.51
CA PRO A 148 -0.87 9.86 -21.96
C PRO A 148 -1.48 10.43 -23.24
N ASP A 149 -2.37 9.72 -23.93
CA ASP A 149 -2.87 10.09 -25.27
C ASP A 149 -4.40 10.24 -25.27
N PRO A 150 -4.91 11.49 -25.17
CA PRO A 150 -6.33 11.78 -25.18
C PRO A 150 -7.10 11.31 -26.41
N THR A 151 -6.42 11.14 -27.55
CA THR A 151 -7.08 10.71 -28.81
C THR A 151 -7.55 9.26 -28.74
N THR A 152 -6.97 8.47 -27.82
CA THR A 152 -7.36 7.08 -27.58
C THR A 152 -8.53 6.94 -26.61
N TRP A 153 -8.99 8.04 -26.00
CA TRP A 153 -10.05 8.03 -25.01
C TRP A 153 -11.41 7.97 -25.70
N PRO A 154 -12.39 7.24 -25.14
CA PRO A 154 -13.75 7.24 -25.68
C PRO A 154 -14.34 8.66 -25.58
N ALA A 155 -15.28 8.98 -26.48
CA ALA A 155 -15.97 10.26 -26.45
C ALA A 155 -16.61 10.50 -25.07
N PRO A 156 -16.51 11.73 -24.51
CA PRO A 156 -17.13 12.06 -23.24
C PRO A 156 -18.65 11.95 -23.40
N GLY A 157 -19.28 11.03 -22.67
CA GLY A 157 -20.73 10.94 -22.66
C GLY A 157 -21.39 12.15 -21.98
N ARG A 158 -22.65 12.41 -22.33
CA ARG A 158 -23.40 13.64 -22.01
C ARG A 158 -23.84 13.80 -20.53
N ARG A 159 -23.33 12.96 -19.61
CA ARG A 159 -23.68 12.99 -18.18
C ARG A 159 -22.41 12.94 -17.31
N PRO A 160 -22.37 13.62 -16.15
CA PRO A 160 -21.28 13.51 -15.17
C PRO A 160 -21.26 12.15 -14.43
N HIS A 161 -21.63 11.06 -15.11
CA HIS A 161 -21.84 9.74 -14.51
C HIS A 161 -21.26 8.63 -15.41
N VAL A 162 -20.24 7.94 -14.91
CA VAL A 162 -20.05 6.48 -15.00
C VAL A 162 -20.29 5.84 -16.38
N HIS A 163 -19.30 5.89 -17.30
CA HIS A 163 -19.21 5.05 -18.52
C HIS A 163 -18.06 4.02 -18.53
N GLY A 164 -18.32 2.79 -18.14
CA GLY A 164 -17.30 1.80 -17.82
C GLY A 164 -16.96 0.93 -18.96
N ARG A 165 -15.66 0.74 -19.13
CA ARG A 165 -15.17 -0.31 -19.96
C ARG A 165 -14.40 -1.25 -19.08
N ALA A 166 -14.64 -2.55 -19.23
CA ALA A 166 -13.71 -3.55 -18.78
C ALA A 166 -12.40 -3.33 -19.55
N VAL A 167 -11.47 -2.71 -18.86
CA VAL A 167 -10.13 -2.42 -19.29
C VAL A 167 -9.26 -3.61 -18.89
N ARG A 168 -8.95 -4.41 -19.90
CA ARG A 168 -8.07 -5.58 -19.87
C ARG A 168 -6.63 -5.10 -19.77
N SER A 169 -6.01 -5.32 -18.62
CA SER A 169 -4.57 -5.21 -18.44
C SER A 169 -3.92 -6.58 -18.58
N SER A 170 -2.79 -6.64 -19.27
CA SER A 170 -1.94 -7.82 -19.35
C SER A 170 -0.56 -7.46 -18.81
N ASP A 171 -0.34 -7.63 -17.51
CA ASP A 171 0.98 -7.39 -16.95
C ASP A 171 1.95 -8.53 -17.31
N ARG A 172 3.19 -8.14 -17.61
CA ARG A 172 4.34 -9.04 -17.59
C ARG A 172 4.84 -9.05 -16.15
N ALA A 173 4.10 -9.70 -15.26
CA ALA A 173 4.73 -10.18 -14.04
C ALA A 173 5.70 -11.26 -14.51
N ASP A 174 6.99 -11.04 -14.37
CA ASP A 174 7.98 -12.11 -14.45
C ASP A 174 7.69 -13.07 -13.30
N VAL A 175 6.68 -13.91 -13.50
CA VAL A 175 6.53 -15.16 -12.80
C VAL A 175 7.52 -16.06 -13.49
N ALA A 176 8.81 -15.90 -13.19
CA ALA A 176 9.65 -17.06 -13.21
C ALA A 176 8.96 -18.06 -12.28
N PRO A 177 8.51 -19.23 -12.77
CA PRO A 177 8.30 -20.34 -11.85
C PRO A 177 9.59 -20.48 -11.06
N PRO A 178 9.59 -20.87 -9.77
CA PRO A 178 10.83 -21.34 -9.16
C PRO A 178 11.41 -22.36 -10.15
N ALA A 179 12.61 -22.06 -10.64
CA ALA A 179 13.32 -22.92 -11.55
C ALA A 179 13.52 -24.24 -10.80
N ARG A 180 12.59 -25.19 -10.97
CA ARG A 180 12.91 -26.59 -10.85
C ARG A 180 13.82 -26.85 -12.04
N GLN A 181 15.11 -26.79 -11.77
CA GLN A 181 16.13 -27.44 -12.57
C GLN A 181 15.77 -28.92 -12.57
N ASP A 182 14.91 -29.30 -13.51
CA ASP A 182 14.76 -30.68 -13.93
C ASP A 182 15.48 -30.76 -15.28
N PRO A 183 16.75 -31.23 -15.32
CA PRO A 183 17.54 -31.30 -16.54
C PRO A 183 16.89 -32.14 -17.65
N ALA A 184 15.87 -32.94 -17.31
CA ALA A 184 15.13 -33.78 -18.25
C ALA A 184 14.03 -33.05 -19.04
N ALA A 185 13.60 -31.84 -18.64
CA ALA A 185 12.52 -31.11 -19.32
C ALA A 185 13.04 -30.30 -20.53
N ARG A 186 13.57 -30.98 -21.55
CA ARG A 186 14.09 -30.42 -22.83
C ARG A 186 13.04 -29.78 -23.76
N ARG A 187 11.91 -29.30 -23.24
CA ARG A 187 10.96 -28.51 -24.04
C ARG A 187 10.57 -27.23 -23.29
N PRO A 188 10.83 -26.04 -23.84
CA PRO A 188 10.22 -24.83 -23.31
C PRO A 188 8.71 -25.01 -23.40
N ARG A 189 8.04 -25.13 -22.24
CA ARG A 189 6.57 -25.09 -22.19
C ARG A 189 6.15 -23.84 -22.95
N GLN A 190 5.32 -24.00 -23.98
CA GLN A 190 4.75 -22.87 -24.71
C GLN A 190 4.23 -21.84 -23.69
N PRO A 191 4.56 -20.55 -23.82
CA PRO A 191 4.12 -19.54 -22.86
C PRO A 191 2.60 -19.58 -22.77
N ARG A 192 2.07 -19.99 -21.61
CA ARG A 192 0.63 -19.93 -21.37
C ARG A 192 0.15 -18.50 -21.63
N PRO A 193 -1.00 -18.29 -22.31
CA PRO A 193 -1.53 -16.96 -22.51
C PRO A 193 -1.68 -16.25 -21.17
N ARG A 194 -1.14 -15.04 -21.06
CA ARG A 194 -1.23 -14.27 -19.80
C ARG A 194 -2.69 -14.07 -19.40
N PRO A 195 -3.03 -14.19 -18.11
CA PRO A 195 -4.37 -13.89 -17.65
C PRO A 195 -4.70 -12.44 -17.97
N ILE A 196 -5.94 -12.21 -18.34
CA ILE A 196 -6.47 -10.88 -18.59
C ILE A 196 -7.43 -10.59 -17.46
N ILE A 197 -7.17 -9.50 -16.73
CA ILE A 197 -8.04 -9.08 -15.64
C ILE A 197 -8.88 -7.90 -16.13
N PRO A 198 -10.23 -8.02 -16.11
CA PRO A 198 -11.10 -6.88 -16.36
C PRO A 198 -11.04 -5.91 -15.18
N GLY A 199 -11.12 -4.62 -15.47
CA GLY A 199 -11.26 -3.60 -14.44
C GLY A 199 -11.65 -2.26 -15.05
N THR A 200 -12.09 -1.32 -14.24
CA THR A 200 -12.44 0.03 -14.65
C THR A 200 -11.24 0.94 -14.47
N LEU A 201 -10.95 1.78 -15.47
CA LEU A 201 -10.11 2.96 -15.26
C LEU A 201 -10.96 4.13 -14.79
N VAL A 202 -10.45 4.89 -13.83
CA VAL A 202 -11.06 6.11 -13.29
C VAL A 202 -10.07 7.26 -13.49
N ARG A 203 -10.55 8.35 -14.08
CA ARG A 203 -9.75 9.56 -14.32
C ARG A 203 -10.15 10.60 -13.29
N LEU A 204 -9.17 11.11 -12.55
CA LEU A 204 -9.38 12.17 -11.58
C LEU A 204 -8.65 13.43 -12.06
N THR A 205 -9.44 14.46 -12.33
CA THR A 205 -8.98 15.80 -12.70
C THR A 205 -9.37 16.76 -11.58
N VAL A 206 -8.38 17.43 -11.02
CA VAL A 206 -8.62 18.46 -10.01
C VAL A 206 -8.60 19.82 -10.71
N ASP A 207 -9.54 20.71 -10.41
CA ASP A 207 -9.57 22.01 -11.09
C ASP A 207 -8.50 22.96 -10.55
N ARG A 208 -8.28 22.93 -9.22
CA ARG A 208 -7.28 23.76 -8.56
C ARG A 208 -6.73 23.06 -7.32
N LEU A 209 -5.42 23.13 -7.15
CA LEU A 209 -4.77 22.75 -5.90
C LEU A 209 -4.39 24.01 -5.11
N PRO A 210 -4.82 24.13 -3.84
CA PRO A 210 -4.42 25.26 -3.01
C PRO A 210 -2.89 25.29 -2.89
N GLY A 211 -2.28 26.47 -3.08
CA GLY A 211 -0.84 26.66 -2.97
C GLY A 211 0.00 26.30 -4.20
N ARG A 212 -0.63 25.86 -5.30
CA ARG A 212 0.10 25.55 -6.54
C ARG A 212 -0.46 26.32 -7.73
N ASN A 213 0.43 27.06 -8.40
CA ASN A 213 0.15 27.74 -9.68
C ASN A 213 0.26 26.81 -10.90
N ARG A 214 0.73 25.57 -10.72
CA ARG A 214 0.82 24.60 -11.82
C ARG A 214 -0.48 23.82 -11.94
N ALA A 215 -0.90 23.60 -13.18
CA ALA A 215 -1.99 22.70 -13.50
C ALA A 215 -1.79 21.35 -12.78
N PRO A 216 -2.77 20.90 -11.99
CA PRO A 216 -2.68 19.62 -11.30
C PRO A 216 -2.56 18.48 -12.30
N LYS A 217 -1.70 17.51 -11.97
CA LYS A 217 -1.52 16.32 -12.80
C LYS A 217 -2.77 15.44 -12.73
N THR A 218 -3.20 14.93 -13.87
CA THR A 218 -4.24 13.89 -13.95
C THR A 218 -3.81 12.66 -13.17
N LEU A 219 -4.71 12.18 -12.32
CA LEU A 219 -4.53 10.95 -11.55
C LEU A 219 -5.37 9.85 -12.18
N TRP A 220 -4.74 8.70 -12.40
CA TRP A 220 -5.40 7.51 -12.94
C TRP A 220 -5.51 6.45 -11.84
N LEU A 221 -6.71 5.92 -11.66
CA LEU A 221 -6.95 4.77 -10.79
C LEU A 221 -7.46 3.62 -11.64
N TRP A 222 -7.05 2.41 -11.31
CA TRP A 222 -7.61 1.18 -11.86
C TRP A 222 -8.30 0.44 -10.74
N TRP A 223 -9.54 0.06 -10.98
CA TRP A 223 -10.38 -0.63 -10.03
C TRP A 223 -10.87 -1.93 -10.62
N THR A 224 -11.00 -2.96 -9.79
CA THR A 224 -11.67 -4.21 -10.16
C THR A 224 -12.44 -4.73 -8.96
N GLU A 225 -13.46 -5.52 -9.24
CA GLU A 225 -14.44 -5.96 -8.26
C GLU A 225 -14.84 -7.43 -8.49
N PRO A 226 -15.47 -8.06 -7.49
CA PRO A 226 -16.29 -9.24 -7.70
C PRO A 226 -17.51 -8.90 -8.58
N PRO A 227 -18.03 -9.86 -9.38
CA PRO A 227 -19.21 -9.63 -10.22
C PRO A 227 -20.41 -9.06 -9.42
N GLY A 228 -21.13 -8.10 -10.01
CA GLY A 228 -22.39 -7.58 -9.44
C GLY A 228 -22.27 -6.28 -8.65
N HIS A 229 -21.08 -5.69 -8.57
CA HIS A 229 -20.89 -4.39 -7.96
C HIS A 229 -20.81 -3.31 -9.08
N THR A 230 -20.81 -2.04 -8.69
CA THR A 230 -20.57 -0.94 -9.63
C THR A 230 -19.59 0.03 -8.99
N PRO A 231 -18.70 0.66 -9.78
CA PRO A 231 -17.74 1.59 -9.25
C PRO A 231 -18.48 2.83 -8.76
N ASP A 232 -18.45 3.06 -7.45
CA ASP A 232 -18.84 4.34 -6.86
C ASP A 232 -17.67 5.32 -7.03
N PRO A 233 -17.77 6.29 -7.97
CA PRO A 233 -16.69 7.25 -8.20
C PRO A 233 -16.29 7.97 -6.92
N ASP A 234 -17.28 8.37 -6.10
CA ASP A 234 -17.08 9.18 -4.91
C ASP A 234 -16.26 8.41 -3.87
N LEU A 235 -16.65 7.15 -3.64
CA LEU A 235 -15.89 6.25 -2.77
C LEU A 235 -14.45 6.07 -3.27
N LEU A 236 -14.23 5.82 -4.56
CA LEU A 236 -12.91 5.49 -5.09
C LEU A 236 -11.92 6.65 -4.92
N TRP A 237 -12.29 7.89 -5.29
CA TRP A 237 -11.37 9.02 -5.16
C TRP A 237 -11.13 9.38 -3.69
N ARG A 238 -12.16 9.30 -2.84
CA ARG A 238 -12.03 9.56 -1.40
C ARG A 238 -11.14 8.53 -0.73
N ALA A 239 -11.36 7.25 -1.03
CA ALA A 239 -10.54 6.15 -0.51
C ALA A 239 -9.07 6.30 -0.93
N TYR A 240 -8.80 6.63 -2.20
CA TYR A 240 -7.43 6.88 -2.65
C TYR A 240 -6.81 8.11 -1.97
N THR A 241 -7.55 9.20 -1.83
CA THR A 241 -7.06 10.41 -1.15
C THR A 241 -6.75 10.13 0.33
N ARG A 242 -7.56 9.29 0.98
CA ARG A 242 -7.37 8.85 2.37
C ARG A 242 -6.26 7.83 2.53
N ARG A 243 -5.81 7.17 1.47
CA ARG A 243 -4.68 6.23 1.51
C ARG A 243 -3.45 6.84 2.18
N PHE A 244 -3.19 8.13 1.94
CA PHE A 244 -2.06 8.85 2.51
C PHE A 244 -2.13 8.97 4.05
N ASP A 245 -3.28 8.74 4.68
CA ASP A 245 -3.39 8.75 6.14
C ASP A 245 -2.51 7.66 6.80
N VAL A 246 -2.17 6.59 6.06
CA VAL A 246 -1.19 5.58 6.50
C VAL A 246 0.21 6.16 6.77
N GLU A 247 0.61 7.20 6.02
CA GLU A 247 1.91 7.85 6.19
C GLU A 247 1.98 8.63 7.51
N HIS A 248 0.85 9.22 7.93
CA HIS A 248 0.75 9.84 9.24
C HIS A 248 0.89 8.79 10.35
N THR A 249 0.35 7.59 10.14
CA THR A 249 0.50 6.47 11.07
C THR A 249 1.94 5.97 11.12
N PHE A 250 2.63 5.83 9.98
CA PHE A 250 4.07 5.51 9.98
C PHE A 250 4.92 6.57 10.68
N ARG A 251 4.62 7.85 10.43
CA ARG A 251 5.30 8.96 11.10
C ARG A 251 5.10 8.88 12.62
N PHE A 252 3.86 8.69 13.07
CA PHE A 252 3.55 8.57 14.49
C PHE A 252 4.21 7.33 15.11
N ALA A 253 4.13 6.18 14.46
CA ALA A 253 4.76 4.95 14.91
C ALA A 253 6.28 5.15 15.10
N ARG A 254 6.97 5.76 14.13
CA ARG A 254 8.42 6.01 14.19
C ARG A 254 8.83 7.05 15.23
N GLN A 255 8.16 8.20 15.24
CA GLN A 255 8.58 9.38 16.01
C GLN A 255 8.05 9.38 17.45
N THR A 256 6.93 8.71 17.70
CA THR A 256 6.24 8.77 18.99
C THR A 256 6.19 7.40 19.66
N LEU A 257 5.81 6.35 18.94
CA LEU A 257 5.78 5.00 19.50
C LEU A 257 7.14 4.30 19.38
N ASN A 258 8.17 5.01 18.91
CA ASN A 258 9.54 4.53 18.83
C ASN A 258 9.67 3.22 18.04
N TRP A 259 8.83 3.03 17.01
CA TRP A 259 8.78 1.79 16.24
C TRP A 259 10.15 1.37 15.72
N THR A 260 10.95 2.32 15.22
CA THR A 260 12.27 2.01 14.65
C THR A 260 13.44 2.33 15.58
N LEU A 261 13.19 2.74 16.83
CA LEU A 261 14.23 3.15 17.78
C LEU A 261 15.00 1.95 18.36
N PRO A 262 14.36 0.84 18.78
CA PRO A 262 15.10 -0.32 19.29
C PRO A 262 16.13 -0.83 18.29
N ARG A 263 17.19 -1.44 18.82
CA ARG A 263 18.25 -2.07 18.02
C ARG A 263 18.26 -3.60 18.22
N PRO A 264 17.14 -4.32 17.97
CA PRO A 264 17.10 -5.77 18.12
C PRO A 264 18.10 -6.44 17.18
N ARG A 265 18.64 -7.58 17.59
CA ARG A 265 19.63 -8.30 16.79
C ARG A 265 18.96 -9.11 15.69
N THR A 266 17.90 -9.83 16.03
CA THR A 266 17.19 -10.72 15.10
C THR A 266 15.94 -10.04 14.56
N PRO A 267 15.51 -10.38 13.34
CA PRO A 267 14.31 -9.78 12.79
C PRO A 267 13.03 -10.24 13.50
N GLU A 268 12.99 -11.42 14.11
CA GLU A 268 11.84 -11.91 14.90
C GLU A 268 11.59 -11.03 16.13
N GLN A 269 12.65 -10.48 16.74
CA GLN A 269 12.53 -9.50 17.81
C GLN A 269 11.89 -8.19 17.28
N ALA A 270 12.23 -7.78 16.06
CA ALA A 270 11.63 -6.62 15.43
C ALA A 270 10.17 -6.87 15.00
N ASP A 271 9.85 -8.10 14.60
CA ASP A 271 8.48 -8.53 14.30
C ASP A 271 7.60 -8.40 15.55
N ARG A 272 8.07 -8.93 16.70
CA ARG A 272 7.37 -8.77 18.00
C ARG A 272 7.22 -7.31 18.41
N TRP A 273 8.28 -6.51 18.28
CA TRP A 273 8.20 -5.07 18.59
C TRP A 273 7.19 -4.34 17.71
N THR A 274 7.11 -4.70 16.42
CA THR A 274 6.14 -4.13 15.49
C THR A 274 4.71 -4.41 15.96
N TRP A 275 4.42 -5.63 16.41
CA TRP A 275 3.11 -5.98 16.97
C TRP A 275 2.82 -5.25 18.30
N LEU A 276 3.81 -5.04 19.16
CA LEU A 276 3.64 -4.22 20.37
C LEU A 276 3.28 -2.76 20.03
N VAL A 277 3.90 -2.19 18.99
CA VAL A 277 3.57 -0.84 18.51
C VAL A 277 2.15 -0.78 17.96
N ILE A 278 1.72 -1.80 17.21
CA ILE A 278 0.34 -1.89 16.69
C ILE A 278 -0.65 -2.00 17.84
N ALA A 279 -0.40 -2.87 18.82
CA ALA A 279 -1.24 -3.03 20.01
C ALA A 279 -1.35 -1.71 20.79
N ALA A 280 -0.22 -1.02 21.02
CA ALA A 280 -0.22 0.28 21.69
C ALA A 280 -1.02 1.33 20.89
N TYR A 281 -0.86 1.38 19.57
CA TYR A 281 -1.66 2.28 18.73
C TYR A 281 -3.16 1.96 18.80
N THR A 282 -3.52 0.68 18.79
CA THR A 282 -4.91 0.21 18.94
C THR A 282 -5.50 0.61 20.29
N GLN A 283 -4.75 0.47 21.39
CA GLN A 283 -5.17 0.94 22.71
C GLN A 283 -5.41 2.46 22.72
N LEU A 284 -4.51 3.25 22.12
CA LEU A 284 -4.73 4.70 21.97
C LEU A 284 -5.99 5.01 21.16
N ARG A 285 -6.26 4.24 20.09
CA ARG A 285 -7.45 4.42 19.27
C ARG A 285 -8.73 4.10 20.04
N LEU A 286 -8.73 3.05 20.87
CA LEU A 286 -9.87 2.69 21.71
C LEU A 286 -10.11 3.72 22.82
N ALA A 287 -9.04 4.23 23.43
CA ALA A 287 -9.13 5.23 24.50
C ALA A 287 -9.51 6.64 24.01
N ARG A 288 -9.59 6.89 22.70
CA ARG A 288 -9.80 8.24 22.14
C ARG A 288 -11.10 8.90 22.60
N THR A 289 -12.12 8.12 22.96
CA THR A 289 -13.41 8.60 23.47
C THR A 289 -13.44 8.74 24.99
N LEU A 290 -12.43 8.23 25.68
CA LEU A 290 -12.35 8.21 27.15
C LEU A 290 -11.52 9.38 27.71
N VAL A 291 -10.81 10.11 26.86
CA VAL A 291 -9.89 11.17 27.29
C VAL A 291 -10.38 12.56 26.89
N ALA A 292 -10.24 13.51 27.81
CA ALA A 292 -10.34 14.93 27.51
C ALA A 292 -9.01 15.46 26.92
N ASP A 293 -9.07 16.59 26.22
CA ASP A 293 -7.87 17.20 25.63
C ASP A 293 -6.84 17.58 26.72
N HIS A 294 -5.57 17.25 26.49
CA HIS A 294 -4.44 17.72 27.29
C HIS A 294 -3.47 18.44 26.40
N ARG A 295 -3.83 19.70 26.20
CA ARG A 295 -3.08 20.64 25.39
C ARG A 295 -1.93 21.26 26.18
N LEU A 296 -0.86 21.56 25.47
CA LEU A 296 0.15 22.50 25.92
C LEU A 296 -0.41 23.93 25.85
N PRO A 297 0.16 24.92 26.57
CA PRO A 297 -0.40 26.27 26.65
C PRO A 297 -0.65 26.93 25.27
N TRP A 298 0.28 26.77 24.33
CA TRP A 298 0.23 27.34 22.98
C TRP A 298 -0.58 26.53 21.97
N GLU A 299 -1.10 25.37 22.37
CA GLU A 299 -1.83 24.48 21.48
C GLU A 299 -3.32 24.85 21.44
N LYS A 300 -3.89 24.88 20.23
CA LYS A 300 -5.34 25.09 20.07
C LYS A 300 -6.13 23.95 20.73
N PRO A 301 -7.25 24.25 21.42
CA PRO A 301 -8.16 23.24 21.93
C PRO A 301 -8.76 22.40 20.80
N LEU A 302 -8.91 21.10 21.05
CA LEU A 302 -9.60 20.19 20.13
C LEU A 302 -10.82 19.57 20.81
N PRO A 303 -11.96 19.46 20.11
CA PRO A 303 -13.09 18.71 20.64
C PRO A 303 -12.74 17.22 20.75
N PRO A 304 -13.36 16.45 21.68
CA PRO A 304 -13.05 15.03 21.89
C PRO A 304 -13.04 14.19 20.61
N ALA A 305 -14.01 14.42 19.71
CA ALA A 305 -14.12 13.73 18.42
C ALA A 305 -12.97 14.02 17.42
N ARG A 306 -12.12 15.02 17.69
CA ARG A 306 -10.99 15.41 16.83
C ARG A 306 -9.62 15.29 17.52
N LEU A 307 -9.56 14.67 18.70
CA LEU A 307 -8.28 14.41 19.35
C LEU A 307 -7.40 13.55 18.45
N THR A 308 -6.13 13.97 18.31
CA THR A 308 -5.14 13.24 17.53
C THR A 308 -4.50 12.14 18.37
N PRO A 309 -3.85 11.13 17.75
CA PRO A 309 -3.11 10.09 18.47
C PRO A 309 -2.12 10.65 19.50
N GLY A 310 -1.45 11.77 19.16
CA GLY A 310 -0.52 12.44 20.07
C GLY A 310 -1.21 13.04 21.30
N ARG A 311 -2.39 13.65 21.15
CA ARG A 311 -3.16 14.20 22.28
C ARG A 311 -3.66 13.11 23.21
N VAL A 312 -4.20 12.03 22.64
CA VAL A 312 -4.68 10.88 23.42
C VAL A 312 -3.53 10.23 24.19
N ARG A 313 -2.37 10.01 23.55
CA ARG A 313 -1.17 9.47 24.20
C ARG A 313 -0.76 10.24 25.45
N ARG A 314 -0.84 11.58 25.41
CA ARG A 314 -0.46 12.42 26.58
C ARG A 314 -1.36 12.18 27.79
N ARG A 315 -2.65 11.88 27.59
CA ARG A 315 -3.58 11.56 28.69
C ARG A 315 -3.68 10.08 29.01
N PHE A 316 -3.23 9.21 28.12
CA PHE A 316 -3.40 7.76 28.25
C PHE A 316 -2.96 7.20 29.60
N ARG A 317 -1.92 7.76 30.23
CA ARG A 317 -1.49 7.38 31.59
C ARG A 317 -2.61 7.44 32.65
N HIS A 318 -3.56 8.38 32.52
CA HIS A 318 -4.68 8.50 33.47
C HIS A 318 -5.73 7.42 33.21
N VAL A 319 -5.95 7.04 31.94
CA VAL A 319 -6.79 5.89 31.59
C VAL A 319 -6.19 4.62 32.20
N GLN A 320 -4.88 4.43 32.06
CA GLN A 320 -4.18 3.29 32.64
C GLN A 320 -4.26 3.27 34.18
N ALA A 321 -4.21 4.42 34.84
CA ALA A 321 -4.35 4.50 36.30
C ALA A 321 -5.75 4.06 36.78
N VAL A 322 -6.81 4.34 36.01
CA VAL A 322 -8.18 3.96 36.35
C VAL A 322 -8.46 2.49 36.00
N VAL A 323 -8.04 2.04 34.82
CA VAL A 323 -8.26 0.66 34.35
C VAL A 323 -7.37 -0.33 35.11
N GLY A 324 -6.23 0.12 35.63
CA GLY A 324 -5.21 -0.74 36.21
C GLY A 324 -4.40 -1.49 35.15
N THR A 325 -3.66 -2.50 35.60
CA THR A 325 -2.90 -3.41 34.73
C THR A 325 -3.28 -4.85 35.03
N PRO A 326 -3.60 -5.66 34.00
CA PRO A 326 -3.78 -7.10 34.19
C PRO A 326 -2.43 -7.82 34.37
N ALA A 327 -1.31 -7.12 34.21
CA ALA A 327 0.01 -7.72 34.36
C ALA A 327 0.32 -8.00 35.83
N ASN A 328 0.89 -9.17 36.10
CA ASN A 328 1.46 -9.49 37.39
C ASN A 328 2.55 -8.46 37.78
N PRO A 329 2.77 -8.24 39.09
CA PRO A 329 3.89 -7.44 39.56
C PRO A 329 5.21 -7.91 38.90
N PRO A 330 6.12 -6.97 38.56
CA PRO A 330 7.39 -7.34 37.98
C PRO A 330 8.13 -8.28 38.94
N GLN A 331 8.75 -9.33 38.39
CA GLN A 331 9.59 -10.21 39.20
C GLN A 331 10.75 -9.37 39.80
N PRO A 332 10.99 -9.47 41.11
CA PRO A 332 12.12 -8.78 41.73
C PRO A 332 13.41 -9.24 41.07
N CYS A 333 14.04 -8.34 40.32
CA CYS A 333 15.31 -8.61 39.67
C CYS A 333 16.42 -8.43 40.71
N GLY A 334 16.89 -9.54 41.28
CA GLY A 334 18.13 -9.54 42.09
C GLY A 334 19.35 -9.17 41.24
N ARG A 335 20.51 -9.00 41.89
CA ARG A 335 21.78 -8.95 41.17
C ARG A 335 21.92 -10.27 40.41
N SER A 336 21.98 -10.20 39.08
CA SER A 336 22.28 -11.39 38.28
C SER A 336 23.62 -11.94 38.74
N ALA A 337 23.82 -13.26 38.68
CA ALA A 337 25.05 -13.95 39.11
C ALA A 337 26.30 -13.56 38.29
N GLY A 338 26.24 -12.45 37.54
CA GLY A 338 27.26 -12.05 36.60
C GLY A 338 27.41 -13.08 35.49
N ARG A 339 28.48 -12.92 34.72
CA ARG A 339 28.86 -13.88 33.69
C ARG A 339 29.78 -14.91 34.34
N PRO A 340 29.63 -16.21 34.05
CA PRO A 340 30.60 -17.22 34.45
C PRO A 340 32.01 -16.84 33.95
N PRO A 341 33.04 -16.89 34.81
CA PRO A 341 34.44 -16.79 34.38
C PRO A 341 34.75 -17.83 33.29
N ALA A 342 35.72 -17.55 32.43
CA ALA A 342 36.22 -18.41 31.34
C ALA A 342 35.39 -18.52 30.04
N ARG A 343 34.18 -17.96 29.92
CA ARG A 343 33.48 -17.97 28.62
C ARG A 343 34.04 -16.89 27.70
N ALA A 344 34.90 -17.22 26.73
CA ALA A 344 35.33 -16.28 25.69
C ALA A 344 34.13 -15.81 24.83
N ARG A 345 34.11 -14.53 24.44
CA ARG A 345 33.07 -13.97 23.56
C ARG A 345 33.64 -13.95 22.14
N THR A 346 33.11 -14.77 21.25
CA THR A 346 33.44 -14.63 19.82
C THR A 346 32.64 -13.46 19.22
N PRO A 347 33.25 -12.64 18.34
CA PRO A 347 32.52 -11.63 17.60
C PRO A 347 31.35 -12.27 16.85
N PRO A 348 30.16 -11.68 16.88
CA PRO A 348 29.04 -12.21 16.12
C PRO A 348 29.33 -12.25 14.62
N PRO A 349 28.92 -13.31 13.90
CA PRO A 349 29.17 -13.40 12.47
C PRO A 349 28.41 -12.29 11.73
N ARG A 350 29.06 -11.72 10.71
CA ARG A 350 28.44 -10.76 9.80
C ARG A 350 27.43 -11.49 8.92
N SER A 351 26.27 -10.88 8.77
CA SER A 351 25.22 -11.32 7.85
C SER A 351 25.30 -10.52 6.56
N GLN A 352 25.33 -11.21 5.42
CA GLN A 352 25.28 -10.54 4.13
C GLN A 352 23.88 -9.97 3.89
N ASN A 353 23.81 -8.78 3.32
CA ASN A 353 22.55 -8.24 2.82
C ASN A 353 22.14 -9.04 1.59
N SER A 354 20.89 -9.48 1.55
CA SER A 354 20.33 -10.07 0.33
C SER A 354 20.26 -8.97 -0.73
N ARG A 355 21.13 -9.03 -1.75
CA ARG A 355 20.95 -8.21 -2.94
C ARG A 355 19.67 -8.69 -3.62
N LYS A 356 18.81 -7.77 -4.06
CA LYS A 356 17.80 -8.14 -5.07
C LYS A 356 18.58 -8.76 -6.22
N THR A 357 18.37 -10.03 -6.51
CA THR A 357 18.70 -10.59 -7.82
C THR A 357 17.94 -9.73 -8.83
N ARG A 358 18.67 -8.87 -9.52
CA ARG A 358 18.17 -8.25 -10.74
C ARG A 358 18.28 -9.36 -11.78
N ASP A 359 17.15 -9.98 -12.11
CA ASP A 359 17.00 -10.44 -13.49
C ASP A 359 17.14 -9.18 -14.34
N SER A 360 18.31 -9.04 -14.96
CA SER A 360 18.66 -7.85 -15.70
C SER A 360 17.93 -7.91 -17.04
N PRO A 361 17.06 -6.94 -17.38
CA PRO A 361 16.61 -6.83 -18.77
C PRO A 361 17.80 -6.44 -19.65
N PRO A 362 17.83 -6.86 -20.94
CA PRO A 362 18.93 -6.58 -21.85
C PRO A 362 19.18 -5.07 -21.97
N ALA A 363 20.46 -4.73 -22.16
CA ALA A 363 20.99 -3.37 -22.11
C ALA A 363 20.32 -2.45 -23.14
N GLY A 364 19.49 -1.51 -22.67
CA GLY A 364 18.92 -0.47 -23.53
C GLY A 364 18.15 0.64 -22.81
N ILE A 365 17.78 0.49 -21.53
CA ILE A 365 16.88 1.43 -20.84
C ILE A 365 17.52 1.94 -19.54
N LYS A 366 18.75 2.49 -19.61
CA LYS A 366 19.45 3.04 -18.42
C LYS A 366 19.32 4.56 -18.25
N ALA A 367 18.84 5.31 -19.25
CA ALA A 367 18.95 6.78 -19.23
C ALA A 367 17.73 7.57 -18.68
N LYS A 368 16.49 7.06 -18.71
CA LYS A 368 15.29 7.90 -18.42
C LYS A 368 14.76 7.86 -16.97
N LEU A 369 15.30 7.01 -16.08
CA LEU A 369 14.76 6.82 -14.71
C LEU A 369 15.24 7.83 -13.66
N ARG A 370 16.21 8.71 -13.98
CA ARG A 370 16.89 9.56 -12.99
C ARG A 370 16.27 10.94 -12.73
N HIS A 371 15.35 11.44 -13.56
CA HIS A 371 14.89 12.84 -13.44
C HIS A 371 13.49 13.07 -12.85
N SER A 372 12.57 12.09 -12.87
CA SER A 372 11.18 12.35 -12.43
C SER A 372 10.87 12.12 -10.95
N ARG A 373 11.65 11.28 -10.24
CA ARG A 373 11.38 10.93 -8.83
C ARG A 373 11.67 12.06 -7.82
N ARG A 374 12.42 13.10 -8.21
CA ARG A 374 12.89 14.14 -7.27
C ARG A 374 11.91 15.29 -7.01
N ARG A 375 10.89 15.54 -7.84
CA ARG A 375 10.10 16.80 -7.76
C ARG A 375 8.65 16.68 -7.30
N ASP A 376 8.01 15.51 -7.42
CA ASP A 376 6.54 15.46 -7.33
C ASP A 376 5.98 15.26 -5.91
N ALA A 377 6.67 14.54 -5.03
CA ALA A 377 6.16 14.23 -3.69
C ALA A 377 6.40 15.34 -2.64
N ARG A 378 7.51 16.10 -2.73
CA ARG A 378 7.81 17.17 -1.75
C ARG A 378 6.89 18.39 -1.87
N SER A 379 6.33 18.64 -3.06
CA SER A 379 5.60 19.88 -3.35
C SER A 379 4.14 19.88 -2.87
N TRP A 380 3.60 18.76 -2.39
CA TRP A 380 2.21 18.68 -1.88
C TRP A 380 2.12 18.88 -0.36
N LEU A 381 3.27 18.83 0.32
CA LEU A 381 3.41 18.79 1.78
C LEU A 381 3.41 20.18 2.45
N ALA A 382 3.41 21.29 1.72
CA ALA A 382 3.56 22.62 2.33
C ALA A 382 2.24 23.26 2.82
N GLU A 383 1.06 22.85 2.32
CA GLU A 383 -0.14 23.70 2.44
C GLU A 383 -1.25 23.21 3.38
N ARG A 384 -1.10 22.10 4.11
CA ARG A 384 -2.21 21.61 4.97
C ARG A 384 -2.39 22.37 6.29
N ASN A 385 -1.58 23.40 6.55
CA ASN A 385 -1.61 24.19 7.79
C ASN A 385 -2.19 25.61 7.66
N LYS A 386 -2.80 25.98 6.53
CA LYS A 386 -3.53 27.26 6.42
C LYS A 386 -4.92 27.03 5.83
N SER A 387 -5.92 27.42 6.63
CA SER A 387 -7.33 27.74 6.33
C SER A 387 -7.99 27.21 5.05
N ARG A 388 -9.19 26.61 5.23
CA ARG A 388 -10.17 26.24 4.18
C ARG A 388 -10.26 27.29 3.06
N PRO A 389 -10.50 26.87 1.81
CA PRO A 389 -11.84 27.08 1.25
C PRO A 389 -12.37 25.98 0.31
N ARG A 390 -13.64 26.14 -0.06
CA ARG A 390 -14.45 25.36 -1.00
C ARG A 390 -13.77 25.30 -2.39
N GLY A 391 -13.50 24.12 -2.90
CA GLY A 391 -13.03 23.90 -4.27
C GLY A 391 -13.60 22.58 -4.79
N GLY A 392 -14.25 22.62 -5.95
CA GLY A 392 -14.85 21.45 -6.59
C GLY A 392 -13.78 20.43 -7.01
N CYS A 393 -14.08 19.15 -6.81
CA CYS A 393 -13.32 18.03 -7.36
C CYS A 393 -14.19 17.42 -8.47
N ARG A 394 -13.68 17.34 -9.71
CA ARG A 394 -14.38 16.65 -10.79
C ARG A 394 -13.87 15.21 -10.87
N VAL A 395 -14.72 14.28 -10.49
CA VAL A 395 -14.41 12.86 -10.42
C VAL A 395 -15.08 12.19 -11.60
N GLU A 396 -14.30 11.60 -12.50
CA GLU A 396 -14.83 10.89 -13.66
C GLU A 396 -14.48 9.40 -13.52
N ALA A 397 -15.44 8.61 -13.01
CA ALA A 397 -15.38 7.15 -13.07
C ALA A 397 -16.34 6.60 -14.12
N PHE A 398 -16.29 5.29 -14.33
CA PHE A 398 -16.70 4.64 -15.56
C PHE A 398 -17.32 3.22 -15.26
N SER A 399 -18.65 2.91 -15.42
CA SER A 399 -19.26 1.54 -15.41
C SER A 399 -20.25 1.19 -16.57
N LEU A 400 -20.45 -0.09 -16.90
CA LEU A 400 -21.61 -0.63 -17.62
C LEU A 400 -21.94 -2.05 -17.11
N GLN A 401 -23.04 -2.20 -16.37
CA GLN A 401 -23.85 -3.43 -16.39
C GLN A 401 -25.03 -3.20 -17.36
N ARG A 402 -25.35 -4.24 -18.11
CA ARG A 402 -26.41 -4.25 -19.12
C ARG A 402 -27.71 -4.69 -18.42
N SER A 403 -28.73 -3.85 -18.44
CA SER A 403 -30.11 -4.25 -18.13
C SER A 403 -30.50 -5.38 -19.09
N MET A 404 -30.93 -6.51 -18.54
CA MET A 404 -31.80 -7.43 -19.27
C MET A 404 -33.23 -6.93 -19.07
N GLU A 405 -33.88 -6.47 -20.12
CA GLU A 405 -35.35 -6.50 -20.19
C GLU A 405 -35.76 -7.81 -20.85
N PRO A 406 -36.76 -8.52 -20.30
CA PRO A 406 -37.27 -9.76 -20.89
C PRO A 406 -38.31 -9.45 -21.97
N PRO A 407 -38.60 -10.38 -22.90
CA PRO A 407 -39.93 -10.46 -23.49
C PRO A 407 -40.96 -10.99 -22.46
#